data_AF-A0A959TB18-F1
#
_entry.id   AF-A0A959TB18-F1
#
_cell.length_a   1.000
_cell.length_b   1.000
_cell.length_c   1.000
_cell.angle_alpha   90.00
_cell.angle_beta   90.00
_cell.angle_gamma   90.00
#
_symmetry.space_group_name_H-M   'P 1'
#
loop_
_entity.id
_entity.type
_entity.pdbx_description
1 polymer ?
#
loop_
_entity_poly.entity_id
_entity_poly.type
_entity_poly.pdbx_seq_one_letter_code
_entity_poly.pdbx_strand_id
1 'polypeptide(L)'
;MDSKVKIVDEQTGRIMEGRRYSDGLHQAIESKENVKVEAATQTYATVTLQNYFRMYHKLSGMTGTAETEAQEFWDIYKLDVMVIPTNRPVVRQDS
;
A
#
# COMPACT_ATOMS: atom_id res chain seq x y z
N MET A 1 -6.30 -18.12 28.97
CA MET A 1 -6.55 -18.53 27.57
C MET A 1 -7.25 -17.37 26.91
N ASP A 2 -6.65 -16.78 25.87
CA ASP A 2 -7.19 -15.59 25.19
C ASP A 2 -8.62 -15.85 24.70
N SER A 3 -9.59 -15.16 25.28
CA SER A 3 -11.00 -15.18 24.86
C SER A 3 -11.13 -14.43 23.54
N LYS A 4 -10.65 -15.01 22.43
CA LYS A 4 -10.79 -14.46 21.07
C LYS A 4 -11.26 -15.54 20.10
N VAL A 5 -12.11 -15.16 19.16
CA VAL A 5 -12.55 -16.04 18.08
C VAL A 5 -11.38 -16.22 17.10
N LYS A 6 -11.00 -17.48 16.84
CA LYS A 6 -9.98 -17.83 15.84
C LYS A 6 -10.61 -18.63 14.72
N ILE A 7 -10.30 -18.27 13.47
CA ILE A 7 -10.78 -19.01 12.29
C ILE A 7 -9.89 -20.23 12.09
N VAL A 8 -10.51 -21.38 11.81
CA VAL A 8 -9.83 -22.64 11.53
C VAL A 8 -10.06 -23.01 10.09
N ASP A 9 -8.99 -23.40 9.39
CA ASP A 9 -9.07 -23.90 8.02
C ASP A 9 -9.74 -25.29 7.99
N GLU A 10 -10.73 -25.45 7.11
CA GLU A 10 -11.58 -26.65 7.04
C GLU A 10 -10.81 -27.91 6.61
N GLN A 11 -9.81 -27.77 5.75
CA GLN A 11 -9.06 -28.91 5.22
C GLN A 11 -7.95 -29.37 6.15
N THR A 12 -7.27 -28.43 6.80
CA THR A 12 -6.04 -28.69 7.55
C THR A 12 -6.21 -28.62 9.06
N GLY A 13 -7.33 -28.07 9.55
CA GLY A 13 -7.57 -27.84 10.98
C GLY A 13 -6.63 -26.80 11.60
N ARG A 14 -5.86 -26.07 10.78
CA ARG A 14 -4.90 -25.07 11.26
C ARG A 14 -5.59 -23.76 11.63
N ILE A 15 -5.11 -23.14 12.69
CA ILE A 15 -5.55 -21.82 13.13
C ILE A 15 -5.01 -20.77 12.16
N MET A 16 -5.91 -19.95 11.60
CA MET A 16 -5.58 -18.83 10.74
C MET A 16 -5.44 -17.55 11.58
N GLU A 17 -4.26 -17.30 12.12
CA GLU A 17 -4.02 -16.10 12.94
C GLU A 17 -4.19 -14.81 12.13
N GLY A 18 -4.86 -13.82 12.72
CA GLY A 18 -5.10 -12.51 12.11
C GLY A 18 -6.25 -12.46 11.09
N ARG A 19 -6.85 -13.59 10.69
CA ARG A 19 -8.04 -13.57 9.83
C ARG A 19 -9.30 -13.26 10.63
N ARG A 20 -10.14 -12.38 10.08
CA ARG A 20 -11.49 -12.03 10.58
C ARG A 20 -12.49 -12.17 9.43
N TYR A 21 -13.75 -12.44 9.77
CA TYR A 21 -14.84 -12.40 8.78
C TYR A 21 -15.24 -10.95 8.50
N SER A 22 -15.52 -10.64 7.24
CA SER A 22 -15.92 -9.29 6.80
C SER A 22 -17.36 -8.94 7.18
N ASP A 23 -17.79 -7.71 6.88
CA ASP A 23 -19.18 -7.26 6.92
C ASP A 23 -19.90 -7.43 8.27
N GLY A 24 -19.16 -7.30 9.37
CA GLY A 24 -19.73 -7.40 10.72
C GLY A 24 -19.95 -8.84 11.21
N LEU A 25 -19.72 -9.85 10.35
CA LEU A 25 -19.96 -11.26 10.69
C LEU A 25 -19.07 -11.72 11.84
N HIS A 26 -17.83 -11.26 11.90
CA HIS A 26 -16.91 -11.64 12.97
C HIS A 26 -17.37 -11.09 14.33
N GLN A 27 -17.87 -9.86 14.36
CA GLN A 27 -18.43 -9.22 15.55
C GLN A 27 -19.71 -9.92 16.00
N ALA A 28 -20.54 -10.38 15.06
CA ALA A 28 -21.72 -11.18 15.37
C ALA A 28 -21.35 -12.52 16.02
N ILE A 29 -20.30 -13.19 15.55
CA ILE A 29 -19.79 -14.44 16.14
C ILE A 29 -19.17 -14.17 17.52
N GLU A 30 -18.36 -13.13 17.67
CA GLU A 30 -17.82 -12.73 18.98
C GLU A 30 -18.95 -12.46 19.99
N SER A 31 -20.02 -11.78 19.54
CA SER A 31 -21.21 -11.51 20.37
C SER A 31 -21.96 -12.80 20.74
N LYS A 32 -22.15 -13.72 19.79
CA LYS A 32 -22.82 -15.01 20.01
C LYS A 32 -22.06 -15.86 21.05
N GLU A 33 -20.74 -15.87 20.99
CA GLU A 33 -19.89 -16.69 21.86
C GLU A 33 -19.53 -15.97 23.19
N ASN A 34 -20.21 -14.86 23.52
CA ASN A 34 -19.94 -14.03 24.70
C ASN A 34 -18.46 -13.60 24.84
N VAL A 35 -17.82 -13.35 23.71
CA VAL A 35 -16.44 -12.86 23.62
C VAL A 35 -16.44 -11.34 23.54
N LYS A 36 -15.40 -10.69 24.09
CA LYS A 36 -15.22 -9.24 23.97
C LYS A 36 -15.10 -8.86 22.50
N VAL A 37 -16.09 -8.12 21.99
CA VAL A 37 -16.07 -7.56 20.64
C VAL A 37 -14.98 -6.51 20.54
N GLU A 38 -14.00 -6.75 19.67
CA GLU A 38 -12.97 -5.73 19.42
C GLU A 38 -13.51 -4.67 18.47
N ALA A 39 -13.21 -3.40 18.75
CA ALA A 39 -13.53 -2.31 17.85
C ALA A 39 -12.86 -2.53 16.49
N ALA A 40 -13.64 -2.51 15.41
CA ALA A 40 -13.07 -2.57 14.07
C ALA A 40 -12.30 -1.28 13.79
N THR A 41 -11.02 -1.39 13.47
CA THR A 41 -10.29 -0.29 12.84
C THR A 41 -10.85 -0.12 11.44
N GLN A 42 -11.49 1.02 11.20
CA GLN A 42 -12.04 1.37 9.89
C GLN A 42 -11.10 2.37 9.19
N THR A 43 -10.71 2.06 7.96
CA THR A 43 -10.02 3.01 7.10
C THR A 43 -11.03 4.04 6.61
N TYR A 44 -10.92 5.28 7.10
CA TYR A 44 -11.85 6.37 6.73
C TYR A 44 -11.54 6.99 5.37
N ALA A 45 -10.26 7.03 4.99
CA ALA A 45 -9.81 7.61 3.73
C ALA A 45 -8.65 6.79 3.16
N THR A 46 -8.66 6.61 1.86
CA THR A 46 -7.62 5.90 1.11
C THR A 46 -7.28 6.70 -0.13
N VAL A 47 -5.97 6.85 -0.39
CA VAL A 47 -5.47 7.41 -1.64
C VAL A 47 -4.18 6.68 -2.01
N THR A 48 -4.00 6.37 -3.29
CA THR A 48 -2.71 5.90 -3.79
C THR A 48 -1.80 7.09 -4.03
N LEU A 49 -0.48 6.92 -3.91
CA LEU A 49 0.47 8.01 -4.21
C LEU A 49 0.29 8.56 -5.63
N GLN A 50 0.00 7.67 -6.60
CA GLN A 50 -0.29 8.03 -7.97
C GLN A 50 -1.47 9.00 -8.08
N ASN A 51 -2.62 8.65 -7.49
CA ASN A 51 -3.81 9.50 -7.54
C ASN A 51 -3.63 10.79 -6.74
N TYR A 52 -2.93 10.71 -5.61
CA TYR A 52 -2.62 11.89 -4.80
C TYR A 52 -1.85 12.95 -5.60
N PHE A 53 -0.80 12.55 -6.32
CA PHE A 53 -0.02 13.50 -7.14
C PHE A 53 -0.77 14.00 -8.38
N ARG A 54 -1.70 13.21 -8.94
CA ARG A 54 -2.55 13.64 -10.05
C ARG A 54 -3.56 14.74 -9.68
N MET A 55 -3.79 14.97 -8.38
CA MET A 55 -4.67 16.05 -7.91
C MET A 55 -4.02 17.43 -8.00
N TYR A 56 -2.70 17.53 -8.18
CA TYR A 56 -2.02 18.82 -8.28
C TYR A 56 -2.23 19.44 -9.66
N HIS A 57 -2.53 20.74 -9.69
CA HIS A 57 -2.62 21.49 -10.95
C HIS A 57 -1.29 21.56 -11.72
N LYS A 58 -0.17 21.50 -10.99
CA LYS A 58 1.17 21.46 -11.55
C LYS A 58 2.01 20.46 -10.77
N LEU A 59 2.64 19.54 -11.49
CA LEU A 59 3.50 18.51 -10.94
C LEU A 59 4.87 18.57 -11.64
N SER A 60 5.93 18.39 -10.86
CA SER A 60 7.31 18.34 -11.35
C SER A 60 8.16 17.54 -10.37
N GLY A 61 9.24 16.92 -10.86
CA GLY A 61 10.15 16.15 -10.03
C GLY A 61 11.60 16.28 -10.48
N MET A 62 12.54 15.87 -9.62
CA MET A 62 13.96 15.83 -9.92
C MET A 62 14.57 14.54 -9.37
N THR A 63 15.37 13.87 -10.18
CA THR A 63 16.16 12.69 -9.78
C THR A 63 17.26 12.45 -10.81
N GLY A 64 18.34 11.79 -10.40
CA GLY A 64 19.46 11.43 -11.27
C GLY A 64 19.25 10.17 -12.11
N THR A 65 18.15 9.45 -11.90
CA THR A 65 17.92 8.10 -12.46
C THR A 65 16.54 7.94 -13.11
N ALA A 66 15.86 9.03 -13.48
CA ALA A 66 14.51 8.95 -14.07
C ALA A 66 14.47 8.46 -15.52
N GLU A 67 15.61 8.43 -16.21
CA GLU A 67 15.66 8.11 -17.65
C GLU A 67 15.09 6.72 -17.96
N THR A 68 15.32 5.74 -17.10
CA THR A 68 14.82 4.36 -17.30
C THR A 68 13.30 4.27 -17.15
N GLU A 69 12.70 5.13 -16.33
CA GLU A 69 11.26 5.11 -15.99
C GLU A 69 10.46 6.18 -16.75
N ALA A 70 11.04 6.79 -17.79
CA ALA A 70 10.43 7.91 -18.51
C ALA A 70 9.04 7.59 -19.06
N GLN A 71 8.85 6.37 -19.58
CA GLN A 71 7.55 5.92 -20.11
C GLN A 71 6.49 5.85 -19.01
N GLU A 72 6.83 5.32 -17.82
CA GLU A 72 5.90 5.21 -16.71
C GLU A 72 5.51 6.60 -16.17
N PHE A 73 6.48 7.52 -16.07
CA PHE A 73 6.22 8.91 -15.67
C PHE A 73 5.24 9.61 -16.62
N TRP A 74 5.37 9.39 -17.93
CA TRP A 74 4.44 9.93 -18.91
C TRP A 74 3.05 9.30 -18.80
N ASP A 75 2.97 7.98 -18.70
CA ASP A 75 1.70 7.26 -18.71
C ASP A 75 0.84 7.58 -17.49
N ILE A 76 1.46 7.63 -16.30
CA ILE A 76 0.76 7.86 -15.04
C ILE A 76 0.54 9.34 -14.75
N TYR A 77 1.58 10.17 -14.96
CA TYR A 77 1.63 11.56 -14.48
C TYR A 77 1.70 12.61 -15.59
N LYS A 78 1.87 12.22 -16.85
CA LYS A 78 2.12 13.14 -17.98
C LYS A 78 3.36 14.02 -17.73
N LEU A 79 4.38 13.44 -17.12
CA LEU A 79 5.66 14.08 -16.87
C LEU A 79 6.69 13.61 -17.89
N ASP A 80 7.25 14.55 -18.64
CA ASP A 80 8.43 14.30 -19.47
C ASP A 80 9.68 14.24 -18.61
N VAL A 81 10.60 13.33 -18.95
CA VAL A 81 11.91 13.23 -18.33
C VAL A 81 12.95 13.85 -19.26
N MET A 82 13.72 14.80 -18.75
CA MET A 82 14.84 15.40 -19.47
C MET A 82 16.15 15.14 -18.74
N VAL A 83 17.15 14.63 -19.47
CA VAL A 83 18.50 14.43 -18.96
C VAL A 83 19.26 15.76 -19.02
N ILE A 84 19.54 16.32 -17.84
CA ILE A 84 20.31 17.56 -17.72
C ILE A 84 21.80 17.23 -17.66
N PRO A 85 22.65 17.86 -18.49
CA PRO A 85 24.08 17.62 -18.47
C PRO A 85 24.71 18.00 -17.13
N THR A 86 25.70 17.23 -16.69
CA THR A 86 26.43 17.52 -15.45
C THR A 86 27.32 18.75 -15.61
N ASN A 87 27.45 19.54 -14.54
CA ASN A 87 28.32 20.73 -14.56
C ASN A 87 29.81 20.39 -14.75
N ARG A 88 30.22 19.16 -14.42
CA ARG A 88 31.59 18.67 -14.57
C ARG A 88 31.58 17.24 -15.15
N PRO A 89 32.64 16.81 -15.85
CA PRO A 89 32.76 15.43 -16.31
C PRO A 89 32.70 14.44 -15.15
N VAL A 90 31.98 13.34 -15.33
CA VAL A 90 31.91 12.26 -14.33
C VAL A 90 33.20 11.45 -14.41
N VAL A 91 33.94 11.40 -13.30
CA VAL A 91 35.24 10.69 -13.20
C VAL A 91 35.14 9.38 -12.40
N ARG A 92 33.94 9.02 -11.96
CA ARG A 92 33.70 7.79 -11.20
C ARG A 92 33.89 6.59 -12.13
N GLN A 93 34.67 5.62 -11.67
CA GLN A 93 34.77 4.32 -12.32
C GLN A 93 33.76 3.40 -11.66
N ASP A 94 32.75 2.98 -12.42
CA ASP A 94 31.79 1.98 -11.96
C ASP A 94 32.46 0.60 -12.08
N SER A 95 32.55 -0.10 -10.94
CA SER A 95 33.20 -1.42 -10.79
C SER A 95 32.29 -2.56 -11.19
#